data_AF-A0AB36JP93-F1
#
_entry.id   AF-A0AB36JP93-F1
#
_cell.length_a   1.000
_cell.length_b   1.000
_cell.length_c   1.000
_cell.angle_alpha   90.00
_cell.angle_beta   90.00
_cell.angle_gamma   90.00
#
_symmetry.space_group_name_H-M   'P 1'
#
loop_
_entity.id
_entity.type
_entity.pdbx_description
1 polymer ?
#
loop_
_entity_poly.entity_id
_entity_poly.type
_entity_poly.pdbx_seq_one_letter_code
_entity_poly.pdbx_strand_id
1 'polypeptide(L)' 'MQKMTLKMLRIRDNLTQKQAGVIFGVTADTWANWEHGRTTPDVVVAYKIAEYFRVSLDDIIFLNNVAV' A
#
# COMPACT_ATOMS: atom_id res chain seq x y z
N MET A 1 17.60 2.86 0.40
CA MET A 1 16.87 1.97 1.33
C MET A 1 16.18 0.88 0.51
N GLN A 2 15.67 -0.17 1.16
CA GLN A 2 15.04 -1.31 0.48
C GLN A 2 13.58 -0.97 0.12
N LYS A 3 13.20 -1.14 -1.15
CA LYS A 3 11.82 -0.95 -1.62
C LYS A 3 10.90 -2.05 -1.06
N MET A 4 9.66 -1.70 -0.70
CA MET A 4 8.67 -2.60 -0.12
C MET A 4 7.33 -2.51 -0.83
N THR A 5 6.61 -3.63 -0.93
CA THR A 5 5.22 -3.65 -1.44
C THR A 5 4.21 -3.39 -0.33
N LEU A 6 2.99 -2.97 -0.68
CA LEU A 6 1.90 -2.81 0.30
C LEU A 6 1.59 -4.10 1.07
N LYS A 7 1.69 -5.26 0.42
CA LYS A 7 1.52 -6.55 1.06
C LYS A 7 2.57 -6.81 2.14
N MET A 8 3.83 -6.46 1.88
CA MET A 8 4.91 -6.59 2.87
C MET A 8 4.66 -5.69 4.08
N LEU A 9 4.32 -4.42 3.84
CA LEU A 9 4.01 -3.46 4.91
C LEU A 9 2.83 -3.93 5.77
N ARG A 10 1.75 -4.39 5.13
CA ARG A 10 0.58 -4.93 5.81
C ARG A 10 0.91 -6.14 6.69
N ILE A 11 1.64 -7.12 6.15
CA ILE A 11 1.98 -8.36 6.86
C ILE A 11 2.94 -8.08 8.03
N ARG A 12 3.90 -7.14 7.86
CA ARG A 12 4.81 -6.71 8.93
C ARG A 12 4.05 -6.24 10.17
N ASP A 13 2.91 -5.60 9.98
CA ASP A 13 2.06 -5.08 11.04
C ASP A 13 0.91 -6.05 11.43
N ASN A 14 0.96 -7.30 10.94
CA ASN A 14 -0.04 -8.35 11.20
C ASN A 14 -1.48 -7.99 10.80
N LEU A 15 -1.64 -7.17 9.76
CA LEU A 15 -2.95 -6.73 9.30
C LEU A 15 -3.51 -7.66 8.22
N THR A 16 -4.82 -7.86 8.22
CA THR A 16 -5.58 -8.43 7.09
C THR A 16 -5.89 -7.35 6.05
N GLN A 17 -6.20 -7.73 4.81
CA GLN A 17 -6.60 -6.75 3.77
C GLN A 17 -7.87 -5.98 4.18
N LYS A 18 -8.78 -6.63 4.92
CA LYS A 18 -9.97 -5.98 5.48
C LYS A 18 -9.61 -4.91 6.51
N GLN A 19 -8.70 -5.21 7.44
CA GLN A 19 -8.24 -4.23 8.43
C GLN A 19 -7.52 -3.06 7.77
N ALA A 20 -6.64 -3.32 6.79
CA ALA A 20 -5.97 -2.25 6.06
C ALA A 20 -6.97 -1.36 5.30
N GLY A 21 -7.96 -1.96 4.62
CA GLY A 21 -9.04 -1.21 3.99
C GLY A 21 -9.75 -0.26 4.98
N VAL A 22 -10.15 -0.76 6.16
CA VAL A 22 -10.77 0.07 7.21
C VAL A 22 -9.85 1.21 7.66
N ILE A 23 -8.55 0.94 7.89
CA ILE A 23 -7.57 1.95 8.32
C ILE A 23 -7.44 3.08 7.29
N PHE A 24 -7.40 2.74 6.00
CA PHE A 24 -7.20 3.70 4.92
C PHE A 24 -8.50 4.20 4.27
N GLY A 25 -9.65 3.87 4.86
CA GLY A 25 -10.96 4.35 4.42
C GLY A 25 -11.43 3.79 3.07
N VAL A 26 -10.99 2.59 2.71
CA VAL A 26 -11.35 1.91 1.46
C VAL A 26 -11.88 0.49 1.69
N THR A 27 -12.44 -0.13 0.66
CA THR A 27 -12.85 -1.54 0.75
C THR A 27 -11.64 -2.47 0.79
N ALA A 28 -11.83 -3.67 1.34
CA ALA A 28 -10.81 -4.73 1.31
C ALA A 28 -10.36 -5.05 -0.12
N ASP A 29 -11.29 -5.04 -1.07
CA ASP A 29 -11.02 -5.27 -2.50
C ASP A 29 -10.19 -4.16 -3.12
N THR A 30 -10.43 -2.90 -2.73
CA THR A 30 -9.64 -1.76 -3.19
C THR A 30 -8.20 -1.89 -2.70
N TRP A 31 -8.01 -2.21 -1.42
CA TRP A 31 -6.68 -2.49 -0.86
C TRP A 31 -6.00 -3.66 -1.56
N ALA A 32 -6.73 -4.76 -1.79
CA ALA A 32 -6.22 -5.91 -2.51
C ALA A 32 -5.81 -5.54 -3.94
N ASN A 33 -6.59 -4.72 -4.65
CA ASN A 33 -6.25 -4.27 -6.00
C ASN A 33 -4.95 -3.46 -6.02
N TRP A 34 -4.68 -2.65 -4.99
CA TRP A 34 -3.39 -1.96 -4.84
C TRP A 34 -2.24 -2.93 -4.60
N GLU A 35 -2.42 -3.95 -3.75
CA GLU A 35 -1.37 -4.98 -3.52
C GLU A 35 -1.01 -5.75 -4.80
N HIS A 36 -1.97 -5.93 -5.71
CA HIS A 36 -1.76 -6.60 -6.99
C HIS A 36 -1.35 -5.64 -8.11
N GLY A 37 -1.27 -4.33 -7.85
CA GLY A 37 -0.94 -3.31 -8.85
C GLY A 37 -1.99 -3.12 -9.94
N ARG A 38 -3.25 -3.49 -9.69
CA ARG A 38 -4.36 -3.31 -10.65
C ARG A 38 -4.85 -1.87 -10.71
N THR A 39 -4.83 -1.21 -9.56
CA THR A 39 -5.09 0.22 -9.38
C THR A 39 -4.07 0.75 -8.38
N THR A 40 -3.97 2.07 -8.22
CA THR A 40 -3.10 2.70 -7.23
C THR A 40 -3.92 3.60 -6.30
N PRO A 41 -3.45 3.83 -5.07
CA PRO A 41 -4.01 4.90 -4.25
C PRO A 41 -3.75 6.26 -4.91
N ASP A 42 -4.61 7.23 -4.64
CA ASP A 42 -4.29 8.62 -4.95
C ASP A 42 -3.12 9.13 -4.07
N VAL A 43 -2.61 10.30 -4.41
CA VAL A 43 -1.45 10.91 -3.73
C VAL A 43 -1.72 11.09 -2.23
N VAL A 44 -2.92 11.50 -1.83
CA VAL A 44 -3.26 11.76 -0.43
C VAL A 44 -3.25 10.47 0.37
N VAL A 45 -3.84 9.40 -0.16
CA VAL A 45 -3.84 8.09 0.47
C VAL A 45 -2.43 7.49 0.49
N ALA A 46 -1.64 7.67 -0.57
CA ALA A 46 -0.26 7.20 -0.63
C ALA A 46 0.61 7.82 0.48
N TYR A 47 0.46 9.13 0.74
CA TYR A 47 1.13 9.78 1.88
C TYR A 47 0.68 9.22 3.23
N LYS A 48 -0.62 8.99 3.42
CA LYS A 48 -1.15 8.37 4.66
C LYS A 48 -0.58 6.98 4.90
N ILE A 49 -0.43 6.18 3.84
CA ILE A 49 0.20 4.85 3.91
C ILE A 49 1.65 4.98 4.35
N ALA A 50 2.42 5.88 3.72
CA ALA A 50 3.82 6.11 4.05
C ALA A 50 4.01 6.54 5.52
N GLU A 51 3.17 7.47 5.98
CA GLU A 51 3.15 7.94 7.37
C GLU A 51 2.80 6.82 8.36
N TYR A 52 1.72 6.08 8.10
CA TYR A 52 1.26 4.98 8.96
C TYR A 52 2.34 3.91 9.14
N PHE A 53 2.97 3.48 8.04
CA PHE A 53 4.00 2.45 8.08
C PHE A 53 5.41 2.98 8.40
N ARG A 54 5.57 4.29 8.60
CA ARG A 54 6.85 4.96 8.89
C ARG A 54 7.94 4.64 7.86
N VAL A 55 7.58 4.77 6.59
CA VAL A 55 8.47 4.56 5.44
C VAL A 55 8.46 5.80 4.54
N SER A 56 9.49 5.98 3.72
CA SER A 56 9.42 7.00 2.66
C SER A 56 8.39 6.59 1.62
N LEU A 57 7.67 7.56 1.04
CA LEU A 57 6.78 7.31 -0.09
C LEU A 57 7.55 6.68 -1.27
N ASP A 58 8.77 7.14 -1.52
CA ASP A 58 9.64 6.58 -2.55
C ASP A 58 9.93 5.10 -2.32
N ASP A 59 9.93 4.62 -1.07
CA ASP A 59 10.24 3.23 -0.75
C ASP A 59 9.05 2.28 -1.00
N ILE A 60 7.87 2.79 -1.38
CA ILE A 60 6.68 1.98 -1.61
C ILE A 60 6.51 1.64 -3.10
N ILE A 61 6.38 0.36 -3.40
CA ILE A 61 6.03 -0.15 -4.73
C ILE A 61 4.51 -0.26 -4.83
N PHE A 62 3.89 0.62 -5.63
CA PHE A 62 2.46 0.58 -5.93
C PHE A 62 2.13 -0.13 -7.25
N LEU A 63 3.09 -0.22 -8.17
CA LEU A 63 2.91 -0.81 -9.50
C LEU A 63 4.01 -1.83 -9.75
N ASN A 64 3.64 -3.07 -10.08
CA ASN A 64 4.58 -4.17 -10.28
C ASN A 64 5.23 -4.17 -11.67
N ASN A 65 4.89 -3.24 -12.57
CA ASN A 65 5.41 -3.26 -13.93
C ASN A 65 5.30 -1.89 -14.63
N VAL A 66 5.98 -0.87 -14.11
CA VAL A 66 6.27 0.29 -14.95
C VAL A 66 7.52 -0.07 -15.75
N ALA A 67 7.34 -0.44 -17.02
CA ALA A 67 8.44 -0.42 -17.97
C ALA A 67 8.91 1.03 -18.05
N VAL A 68 10.07 1.32 -17.46
CA VAL A 68 10.84 2.54 -17.69
C VAL A 68 12.07 2.13 -18.47
#